data_AF-A0A401ZTF5-F1
#
_entry.id   AF-A0A401ZTF5-F1
#
_cell.length_a   1.000
_cell.length_b   1.000
_cell.length_c   1.000
_cell.angle_alpha   90.00
_cell.angle_beta   90.00
_cell.angle_gamma   90.00
#
_symmetry.space_group_name_H-M   'P 1'
#
loop_
_entity.id
_entity.type
_entity.pdbx_description
1 polymer ?
#
loop_
_entity_poly.entity_id
_entity_poly.type
_entity_poly.pdbx_seq_one_letter_code
_entity_poly.pdbx_strand_id
1 'polypeptide(L)'
;MVTDTTYTGLDEQQLGDGQTWYDLYNWLLPLVEMWVRDSGVTSWYGQQREIAEDVAHEAVARTFRYNQRAHRGEMPPIGSLKALSRVIARNYFRDWRKKDWCLVRPTQDGDLYQSSIVTCDVVDASQVAIDHLMMDAIIVMVAQVVAKFPRGQKVALLTDLANMSDLDGEPSLLEQALQAVGVQLSDYKRPRSDDPGERGRYAALRSIAYKRLKHEVQV
;
A
#
# COMPACT_ATOMS: atom_id res chain seq x y z
N MET A 1 29.91 40.71 31.17
CA MET A 1 29.93 39.23 31.22
C MET A 1 28.60 38.76 30.65
N VAL A 2 28.61 38.36 29.38
CA VAL A 2 27.40 37.97 28.62
C VAL A 2 27.41 36.45 28.51
N THR A 3 26.25 35.86 28.83
CA THR A 3 25.98 34.44 28.95
C THR A 3 25.84 33.76 27.59
N ASP A 4 26.66 32.75 27.37
CA ASP A 4 26.41 31.63 26.46
C ASP A 4 25.24 30.79 26.97
N THR A 5 24.15 30.63 26.20
CA THR A 5 23.38 29.37 26.07
C THR A 5 22.19 29.55 25.13
N THR A 6 22.35 29.18 23.85
CA THR A 6 21.24 28.79 22.95
C THR A 6 21.81 28.04 21.75
N TYR A 7 22.15 26.76 21.92
CA TYR A 7 22.53 25.91 20.77
C TYR A 7 22.01 24.47 20.85
N THR A 8 21.27 24.09 21.90
CA THR A 8 20.86 22.70 22.15
C THR A 8 19.45 22.33 21.68
N GLY A 9 18.65 23.27 21.15
CA GLY A 9 17.23 23.04 20.83
C GLY A 9 16.90 22.67 19.38
N LEU A 10 17.85 22.78 18.43
CA LEU A 10 17.58 22.56 17.00
C LEU A 10 17.81 21.11 16.54
N ASP A 11 18.68 20.35 17.24
CA ASP A 11 19.04 18.98 16.85
C ASP A 11 17.95 17.94 17.16
N GLU A 12 17.23 18.08 18.28
CA GLU A 12 16.21 17.08 18.68
C GLU A 12 14.98 17.09 17.75
N GLN A 13 14.61 18.26 17.23
CA GLN A 13 13.46 18.41 16.34
C GLN A 13 13.77 17.95 14.90
N GLN A 14 15.02 18.09 14.45
CA GLN A 14 15.50 17.55 13.17
C GLN A 14 15.76 16.04 13.22
N LEU A 15 16.27 15.51 14.34
CA LEU A 15 16.40 14.05 14.54
C LEU A 15 15.03 13.36 14.56
N GLY A 16 14.03 13.95 15.20
CA GLY A 16 12.66 13.41 15.24
C GLY A 16 11.98 13.35 13.87
N ASP A 17 12.24 14.34 13.01
CA ASP A 17 11.74 14.34 11.63
C ASP A 17 12.44 13.24 10.81
N GLY A 18 13.78 13.15 10.87
CA GLY A 18 14.56 12.13 10.17
C GLY A 18 14.17 10.69 10.52
N GLN A 19 13.97 10.39 11.81
CA GLN A 19 13.54 9.07 12.26
C GLN A 19 12.16 8.70 11.74
N THR A 20 11.23 9.66 11.68
CA THR A 20 9.88 9.44 11.16
C THR A 20 9.90 8.98 9.69
N TRP A 21 10.72 9.60 8.85
CA TRP A 21 10.86 9.23 7.44
C TRP A 21 11.57 7.88 7.26
N TYR A 22 12.56 7.59 8.10
CA TYR A 22 13.24 6.29 8.11
C TYR A 22 12.28 5.16 8.52
N ASP A 23 11.45 5.37 9.53
CA ASP A 23 10.42 4.40 9.96
C ASP A 23 9.35 4.22 8.88
N LEU A 24 8.98 5.29 8.17
CA LEU A 24 8.05 5.22 7.04
C LEU A 24 8.64 4.40 5.89
N TYR A 25 9.92 4.60 5.57
CA TYR A 25 10.65 3.80 4.59
C TYR A 25 10.68 2.31 4.98
N ASN A 26 11.10 2.00 6.21
CA ASN A 26 11.15 0.61 6.70
C ASN A 26 9.79 -0.07 6.74
N TRP A 27 8.72 0.69 6.97
CA TRP A 27 7.35 0.18 6.89
C TRP A 27 6.91 -0.10 5.45
N LEU A 28 7.32 0.74 4.50
CA LEU A 28 6.89 0.69 3.10
C LEU A 28 7.66 -0.35 2.28
N LEU A 29 8.98 -0.44 2.47
CA LEU A 29 9.88 -1.32 1.72
C LEU A 29 9.38 -2.77 1.61
N PRO A 30 9.02 -3.49 2.70
CA PRO A 30 8.58 -4.89 2.59
C PRO A 30 7.25 -5.05 1.83
N LEU A 31 6.42 -3.99 1.78
CA LEU A 31 5.20 -4.00 0.96
C LEU A 31 5.55 -3.91 -0.54
N VAL A 32 6.51 -3.05 -0.86
CA VAL A 32 6.96 -2.83 -2.23
C VAL A 32 7.75 -4.04 -2.74
N GLU A 33 8.63 -4.64 -1.92
CA GLU A 33 9.33 -5.88 -2.26
C GLU A 33 8.36 -7.00 -2.67
N MET A 34 7.24 -7.11 -1.96
CA MET A 34 6.17 -8.04 -2.30
C MET A 34 5.57 -7.73 -3.68
N TRP A 35 5.30 -6.47 -4.00
CA TRP A 35 4.76 -6.07 -5.30
C TRP A 35 5.74 -6.32 -6.44
N VAL A 36 7.03 -6.00 -6.25
CA VAL A 36 8.08 -6.20 -7.26
C VAL A 36 8.28 -7.68 -7.54
N ARG A 37 8.35 -8.52 -6.49
CA ARG A 37 8.46 -9.97 -6.65
C ARG A 37 7.28 -10.56 -7.42
N ASP A 38 6.07 -10.08 -7.17
CA ASP A 38 4.84 -10.60 -7.77
C ASP A 38 4.48 -9.89 -9.11
N SER A 39 5.36 -9.01 -9.63
CA SER A 39 5.10 -8.16 -10.80
C SER A 39 5.18 -8.89 -12.17
N GLY A 40 5.85 -10.04 -12.21
CA GLY A 40 6.06 -10.81 -13.45
C GLY A 40 6.90 -10.10 -14.53
N VAL A 41 7.58 -8.99 -14.19
CA VAL A 41 8.44 -8.26 -15.14
C VAL A 41 9.76 -9.01 -15.28
N THR A 42 10.05 -9.58 -16.44
CA THR A 42 11.25 -10.40 -16.65
C THR A 42 12.54 -9.61 -16.54
N SER A 43 12.55 -8.35 -17.00
CA SER A 43 13.72 -7.46 -16.90
C SER A 43 14.09 -7.07 -15.47
N TRP A 44 13.19 -7.27 -14.50
CA TRP A 44 13.43 -6.96 -13.09
C TRP A 44 14.07 -8.13 -12.33
N TYR A 45 14.24 -9.28 -12.98
CA TYR A 45 14.81 -10.45 -12.34
C TYR A 45 16.28 -10.24 -11.97
N GLY A 46 16.64 -10.44 -10.71
CA GLY A 46 17.97 -10.17 -10.17
C GLY A 46 18.18 -8.73 -9.71
N GLN A 47 17.20 -7.84 -9.93
CA GLN A 47 17.22 -6.43 -9.50
C GLN A 47 15.99 -6.06 -8.65
N GLN A 48 15.27 -7.06 -8.14
CA GLN A 48 13.99 -6.83 -7.47
C GLN A 48 14.15 -5.97 -6.21
N ARG A 49 15.30 -6.09 -5.53
CA ARG A 49 15.57 -5.35 -4.30
C ARG A 49 15.80 -3.88 -4.61
N GLU A 50 16.67 -3.59 -5.57
CA GLU A 50 17.03 -2.25 -6.01
C GLU A 50 15.79 -1.49 -6.49
N ILE A 51 14.96 -2.16 -7.30
CA ILE A 51 13.69 -1.60 -7.77
C ILE A 51 12.74 -1.31 -6.59
N ALA A 52 12.68 -2.21 -5.62
CA ALA A 52 11.84 -1.99 -4.43
C ALA A 52 12.34 -0.82 -3.57
N GLU A 53 13.66 -0.70 -3.39
CA GLU A 53 14.30 0.41 -2.69
C GLU A 53 14.04 1.73 -3.43
N ASP A 54 14.16 1.77 -4.76
CA ASP A 54 13.88 2.95 -5.59
C ASP A 54 12.42 3.41 -5.47
N VAL A 55 11.47 2.49 -5.58
CA VAL A 55 10.04 2.79 -5.42
C VAL A 55 9.75 3.32 -4.00
N ALA A 56 10.31 2.68 -2.96
CA ALA A 56 10.10 3.07 -1.58
C ALA A 56 10.71 4.46 -1.29
N HIS A 57 11.94 4.71 -1.75
CA HIS A 57 12.60 6.01 -1.61
C HIS A 57 11.82 7.12 -2.31
N GLU A 58 11.43 6.92 -3.56
CA GLU A 58 10.68 7.94 -4.32
C GLU A 58 9.34 8.25 -3.66
N ALA A 59 8.65 7.25 -3.13
CA ALA A 59 7.40 7.43 -2.42
C ALA A 59 7.57 8.24 -1.12
N VAL A 60 8.58 7.92 -0.32
CA VAL A 60 8.90 8.67 0.91
C VAL A 60 9.30 10.11 0.57
N ALA A 61 10.16 10.31 -0.44
CA ALA A 61 10.60 11.64 -0.87
C ALA A 61 9.43 12.52 -1.35
N ARG A 62 8.49 11.96 -2.12
CA ARG A 62 7.28 12.67 -2.54
C ARG A 62 6.33 12.95 -1.38
N THR A 63 6.20 12.03 -0.43
CA THR A 63 5.41 12.23 0.79
C THR A 63 5.98 13.37 1.63
N PHE A 64 7.30 13.43 1.78
CA PHE A 64 8.00 14.52 2.45
C PHE A 64 7.76 15.86 1.77
N ARG A 65 7.93 15.95 0.44
CA ARG A 65 7.64 17.17 -0.32
C ARG A 65 6.19 17.60 -0.18
N TYR A 66 5.25 16.66 -0.19
CA TYR A 66 3.84 16.95 0.06
C TYR A 66 3.65 17.52 1.47
N ASN A 67 4.27 16.91 2.49
CA ASN A 67 4.17 17.36 3.87
C ASN A 67 4.71 18.79 4.04
N GLN A 68 5.85 19.10 3.44
CA GLN A 68 6.39 20.45 3.43
C GLN A 68 5.41 21.47 2.81
N ARG A 69 4.75 21.11 1.72
CA ARG A 69 3.77 21.98 1.05
C ARG A 69 2.48 22.13 1.88
N ALA A 70 2.04 21.07 2.55
CA ALA A 70 0.91 21.13 3.48
C ALA A 70 1.22 22.05 4.68
N HIS A 71 2.43 21.97 5.25
CA HIS A 71 2.87 22.89 6.31
C HIS A 71 2.92 24.36 5.88
N ARG A 72 3.17 24.62 4.59
CA ARG A 72 3.12 25.97 4.00
C ARG A 72 1.70 26.43 3.66
N GLY A 73 0.70 25.57 3.83
CA GLY A 73 -0.69 25.86 3.47
C GLY A 73 -1.00 25.77 1.97
N GLU A 74 -0.09 25.19 1.16
CA GLU A 74 -0.29 25.04 -0.29
C GLU A 74 -1.14 23.80 -0.65
N MET A 75 -1.23 22.84 0.27
CA MET A 75 -1.93 21.56 0.08
C MET A 75 -2.76 21.22 1.32
N PRO A 76 -3.81 20.38 1.19
CA PRO A 76 -4.56 19.87 2.33
C PRO A 76 -3.65 19.15 3.35
N PRO A 77 -3.96 19.22 4.65
CA PRO A 77 -3.20 18.52 5.68
C PRO A 77 -3.24 17.00 5.47
N ILE A 78 -2.14 16.33 5.79
CA ILE A 78 -2.04 14.87 5.65
C ILE A 78 -2.68 14.21 6.87
N GLY A 79 -3.73 13.40 6.67
CA GLY A 79 -4.34 12.58 7.73
C GLY A 79 -3.45 11.43 8.18
N SER A 80 -2.76 10.77 7.24
CA SER A 80 -1.81 9.68 7.53
C SER A 80 -0.65 9.61 6.54
N LEU A 81 0.58 9.80 7.04
CA LEU A 81 1.81 9.67 6.24
C LEU A 81 1.94 8.28 5.59
N LYS A 82 1.52 7.23 6.31
CA LYS A 82 1.52 5.83 5.82
C LYS A 82 0.51 5.61 4.71
N ALA A 83 -0.69 6.18 4.83
CA ALA A 83 -1.70 6.06 3.79
C ALA A 83 -1.25 6.75 2.50
N LEU A 84 -0.78 8.01 2.63
CA LEU A 84 -0.30 8.79 1.50
C LEU A 84 0.91 8.15 0.82
N SER A 85 1.93 7.75 1.58
CA SER A 85 3.14 7.13 1.01
C SER A 85 2.85 5.84 0.27
N ARG A 86 1.91 5.02 0.78
CA ARG A 86 1.46 3.80 0.10
C ARG A 86 0.77 4.09 -1.23
N VAL A 87 -0.08 5.13 -1.28
CA VAL A 87 -0.75 5.53 -2.54
C VAL A 87 0.28 5.99 -3.56
N ILE A 88 1.22 6.84 -3.15
CA ILE A 88 2.29 7.33 -4.02
C ILE A 88 3.13 6.17 -4.53
N ALA A 89 3.57 5.26 -3.64
CA ALA A 89 4.36 4.10 -3.99
C ALA A 89 3.64 3.20 -5.00
N ARG A 90 2.34 2.96 -4.80
CA ARG A 90 1.56 2.09 -5.68
C ARG A 90 1.36 2.70 -7.06
N ASN A 91 1.14 4.00 -7.14
CA ASN A 91 1.06 4.71 -8.41
C ASN A 91 2.41 4.69 -9.13
N TYR A 92 3.50 5.02 -8.43
CA TYR A 92 4.85 5.01 -8.99
C TYR A 92 5.26 3.61 -9.49
N PHE A 93 5.03 2.57 -8.68
CA PHE A 93 5.24 1.17 -9.06
C PHE A 93 4.46 0.79 -10.32
N ARG A 94 3.18 1.16 -10.40
CA ARG A 94 2.34 0.85 -11.57
C ARG A 94 2.86 1.54 -12.83
N ASP A 95 3.22 2.81 -12.72
CA ASP A 95 3.72 3.61 -13.85
C ASP A 95 5.06 3.08 -14.34
N TRP A 96 5.94 2.69 -13.42
CA TRP A 96 7.23 2.10 -13.75
C TRP A 96 7.09 0.70 -14.34
N ARG A 97 6.24 -0.15 -13.75
CA ARG A 97 5.89 -1.47 -14.31
C ARG A 97 5.38 -1.31 -15.74
N LYS A 98 4.47 -0.37 -15.99
CA LYS A 98 3.95 -0.10 -17.33
C LYS A 98 5.07 0.28 -18.29
N LYS A 99 5.97 1.18 -17.88
CA LYS A 99 7.11 1.61 -18.70
C LYS A 99 8.01 0.44 -19.09
N ASP A 100 8.36 -0.42 -18.15
CA ASP A 100 9.33 -1.50 -18.38
C ASP A 100 8.71 -2.72 -19.07
N TRP A 101 7.42 -2.97 -18.87
CA TRP A 101 6.67 -3.97 -19.67
C TRP A 101 6.62 -3.59 -21.16
N CYS A 102 6.49 -2.31 -21.49
CA CYS A 102 6.49 -1.84 -22.88
C CYS A 102 7.87 -1.98 -23.57
N LEU A 103 8.95 -2.21 -22.81
CA LEU A 103 10.30 -2.41 -23.35
C LEU A 103 10.60 -3.86 -23.70
N VAL A 104 9.75 -4.81 -23.26
CA VAL A 104 9.84 -6.22 -23.67
C VAL A 104 9.24 -6.33 -25.07
N ARG A 105 10.09 -6.35 -26.11
CA ARG A 105 9.66 -6.68 -27.46
C ARG A 105 9.02 -8.09 -27.43
N PRO A 106 7.84 -8.30 -28.03
CA PRO A 106 7.40 -9.64 -28.36
C PRO A 106 8.47 -10.21 -29.30
N THR A 107 9.19 -11.23 -28.86
CA THR A 107 10.03 -12.03 -29.76
C THR A 107 9.11 -12.59 -30.82
N GLN A 108 9.30 -12.11 -32.04
CA GLN A 108 8.64 -12.55 -33.25
C GLN A 108 9.26 -13.90 -33.66
N ASP A 109 9.16 -14.90 -32.80
CA ASP A 109 9.50 -16.28 -33.15
C ASP A 109 8.45 -17.19 -32.53
N GLY A 110 7.80 -17.95 -33.40
CA GLY A 110 6.57 -18.67 -33.14
C GLY A 110 6.76 -19.71 -32.05
N ASP A 111 6.04 -19.53 -30.95
CA ASP A 111 5.53 -20.66 -30.19
C ASP A 111 4.14 -20.35 -29.64
N LEU A 112 3.24 -21.26 -29.99
CA LEU A 112 1.79 -21.20 -29.90
C LEU A 112 1.28 -21.41 -28.46
N TYR A 113 1.73 -20.70 -27.43
CA TYR A 113 1.12 -20.82 -26.09
C TYR A 113 1.24 -19.56 -25.22
N GLN A 114 0.56 -18.48 -25.58
CA GLN A 114 -0.23 -17.68 -24.62
C GLN A 114 -0.95 -16.55 -25.36
N SER A 115 -2.25 -16.73 -25.54
CA SER A 115 -3.17 -15.64 -25.79
C SER A 115 -3.13 -14.66 -24.60
N SER A 116 -2.41 -13.56 -24.75
CA SER A 116 -2.76 -12.29 -24.09
C SER A 116 -2.58 -11.18 -25.11
N ILE A 117 -3.72 -10.68 -25.51
CA ILE A 117 -3.95 -9.83 -26.67
C ILE A 117 -3.12 -8.55 -26.55
N VAL A 118 -2.37 -8.32 -27.62
CA VAL A 118 -1.79 -7.05 -28.03
C VAL A 118 -2.88 -5.98 -28.10
N THR A 119 -2.75 -4.92 -27.31
CA THR A 119 -3.05 -3.55 -27.76
C THR A 119 -2.09 -2.59 -27.07
N CYS A 120 -1.11 -2.11 -27.83
CA CYS A 120 -0.40 -0.88 -27.51
C CYS A 120 -1.32 0.24 -27.99
N ASP A 121 -2.13 0.83 -27.11
CA ASP A 121 -2.92 1.97 -27.51
C ASP A 121 -3.26 2.90 -26.34
N VAL A 122 -3.57 4.14 -26.71
CA VAL A 122 -4.15 5.22 -25.90
C VAL A 122 -4.96 4.65 -24.72
N VAL A 123 -4.77 5.17 -23.50
CA VAL A 123 -5.52 4.75 -22.31
C VAL A 123 -7.01 4.76 -22.64
N ASP A 124 -7.55 3.60 -22.96
CA ASP A 124 -8.94 3.44 -23.35
C ASP A 124 -9.78 3.67 -22.11
N ALA A 125 -10.56 4.75 -22.13
CA ALA A 125 -11.48 5.07 -21.04
C ALA A 125 -12.45 3.91 -20.76
N SER A 126 -12.75 3.09 -21.78
CA SER A 126 -13.55 1.89 -21.64
C SER A 126 -12.83 0.80 -20.84
N GLN A 127 -11.53 0.58 -21.09
CA GLN A 127 -10.71 -0.34 -20.30
C GLN A 127 -10.54 0.15 -18.86
N VAL A 128 -10.34 1.46 -18.64
CA VAL A 128 -10.30 2.05 -17.29
C VAL A 128 -11.63 1.82 -16.56
N ALA A 129 -12.76 2.03 -17.23
CA ALA A 129 -14.08 1.77 -16.65
C ALA A 129 -14.29 0.28 -16.33
N ILE A 130 -13.84 -0.63 -17.21
CA ILE A 130 -13.87 -2.07 -16.98
C ILE A 130 -12.99 -2.44 -15.78
N ASP A 131 -11.77 -1.91 -15.68
CA ASP A 131 -10.85 -2.14 -14.56
C ASP A 131 -11.46 -1.65 -13.24
N HIS A 132 -12.13 -0.48 -13.25
CA HIS A 132 -12.85 0.02 -12.08
C HIS A 132 -14.03 -0.89 -11.70
N LEU A 133 -14.85 -1.31 -12.67
CA LEU A 133 -15.96 -2.22 -12.43
C LEU A 133 -15.50 -3.58 -11.88
N MET A 134 -14.39 -4.10 -12.41
CA MET A 134 -13.76 -5.33 -11.93
C MET A 134 -13.23 -5.14 -10.50
N MET A 135 -12.57 -4.01 -10.20
CA MET A 135 -12.12 -3.70 -8.85
C MET A 135 -13.30 -3.62 -7.86
N ASP A 136 -14.39 -2.97 -8.23
CA ASP A 136 -15.59 -2.86 -7.39
C ASP A 136 -16.17 -4.25 -7.09
N ALA A 137 -16.29 -5.09 -8.12
CA ALA A 137 -16.77 -6.47 -7.97
C ALA A 137 -15.85 -7.30 -7.06
N ILE A 138 -14.53 -7.17 -7.21
CA ILE A 138 -13.54 -7.84 -6.36
C ILE A 138 -13.65 -7.35 -4.91
N ILE A 139 -13.80 -6.05 -4.69
CA ILE A 139 -13.93 -5.46 -3.35
C ILE A 139 -15.18 -5.98 -2.64
N VAL A 140 -16.32 -6.06 -3.35
CA VAL A 140 -17.57 -6.63 -2.81
C VAL A 140 -17.39 -8.11 -2.47
N MET A 141 -16.76 -8.89 -3.35
CA MET A 141 -16.48 -10.31 -3.11
C MET A 141 -15.57 -10.50 -1.87
N VAL A 142 -14.50 -9.71 -1.78
CA VAL A 142 -13.58 -9.70 -0.64
C VAL A 142 -14.34 -9.42 0.67
N ALA A 143 -15.21 -8.41 0.69
CA ALA A 143 -16.00 -8.08 1.87
C ALA A 143 -16.88 -9.26 2.31
N GLN A 144 -17.55 -9.93 1.37
CA GLN A 144 -18.37 -11.12 1.65
C GLN A 144 -17.55 -12.29 2.19
N VAL A 145 -16.36 -12.53 1.64
CA VAL A 145 -15.44 -13.57 2.11
C VAL A 145 -14.96 -13.28 3.53
N VAL A 146 -14.52 -12.05 3.79
CA VAL A 146 -14.05 -11.60 5.11
C VAL A 146 -15.17 -11.69 6.16
N ALA A 147 -16.42 -11.41 5.79
CA ALA A 147 -17.56 -11.52 6.69
C ALA A 147 -17.72 -12.94 7.28
N LYS A 148 -17.35 -13.97 6.50
CA LYS A 148 -17.43 -15.40 6.85
C LYS A 148 -16.19 -15.94 7.59
N PHE A 149 -15.15 -15.13 7.79
CA PHE A 149 -13.93 -15.60 8.45
C PHE A 149 -14.16 -15.96 9.93
N PRO A 150 -13.42 -16.95 10.46
CA PRO A 150 -13.39 -17.23 11.89
C PRO A 150 -13.05 -15.96 12.68
N ARG A 151 -13.72 -15.77 13.82
CA ARG A 151 -13.66 -14.51 14.60
C ARG A 151 -12.24 -13.97 14.81
N GLY A 152 -11.29 -14.83 15.20
CA GLY A 152 -9.89 -14.41 15.43
C GLY A 152 -9.17 -13.90 14.17
N GLN A 153 -9.38 -14.57 13.03
CA GLN A 153 -8.80 -14.16 11.74
C GLN A 153 -9.46 -12.88 11.22
N LYS A 154 -10.80 -12.80 11.32
CA LYS A 154 -11.59 -11.63 10.95
C LYS A 154 -11.12 -10.40 11.71
N VAL A 155 -11.02 -10.49 13.04
CA VAL A 155 -10.57 -9.39 13.91
C VAL A 155 -9.14 -8.97 13.55
N ALA A 156 -8.22 -9.92 13.40
CA ALA A 156 -6.82 -9.60 13.07
C ALA A 156 -6.65 -8.95 11.69
N LEU A 157 -7.45 -9.36 10.71
CA LEU A 157 -7.45 -8.75 9.38
C LEU A 157 -8.05 -7.34 9.42
N LEU A 158 -9.25 -7.19 9.98
CA LEU A 158 -9.97 -5.91 10.00
C LEU A 158 -9.26 -4.86 10.86
N THR A 159 -8.62 -5.26 11.96
CA THR A 159 -7.86 -4.34 12.81
C THR A 159 -6.57 -3.89 12.09
N ASP A 160 -5.97 -4.77 11.27
CA ASP A 160 -4.84 -4.37 10.42
C ASP A 160 -5.29 -3.39 9.33
N LEU A 161 -6.40 -3.67 8.65
CA LEU A 161 -7.00 -2.80 7.65
C LEU A 161 -7.39 -1.43 8.24
N ALA A 162 -8.10 -1.41 9.36
CA ALA A 162 -8.54 -0.18 10.04
C ALA A 162 -7.36 0.72 10.46
N ASN A 163 -6.24 0.11 10.87
CA ASN A 163 -5.03 0.84 11.24
C ASN A 163 -4.22 1.35 10.03
N MET A 164 -4.50 0.82 8.83
CA MET A 164 -3.88 1.26 7.58
C MET A 164 -4.78 2.20 6.76
N SER A 165 -6.07 2.28 7.09
CA SER A 165 -7.04 3.15 6.44
C SER A 165 -7.09 4.51 7.13
N ASP A 166 -7.28 5.55 6.33
CA ASP A 166 -7.68 6.86 6.82
C ASP A 166 -9.22 6.87 6.88
N LEU A 167 -9.77 6.86 8.10
CA LEU A 167 -11.22 6.76 8.33
C LEU A 167 -11.86 8.14 8.58
N ASP A 168 -11.08 9.21 8.55
CA ASP A 168 -11.53 10.55 8.95
C ASP A 168 -12.08 11.36 7.75
N GLY A 169 -12.42 10.66 6.64
CA GLY A 169 -12.90 11.24 5.38
C GLY A 169 -14.08 10.48 4.75
N GLU A 170 -14.24 10.60 3.43
CA GLU A 170 -15.27 9.85 2.70
C GLU A 170 -14.98 8.34 2.74
N PRO A 171 -16.00 7.49 2.98
CA PRO A 171 -15.79 6.07 3.16
C PRO A 171 -15.27 5.44 1.88
N SER A 172 -14.15 4.73 1.99
CA SER A 172 -13.55 4.03 0.85
C SER A 172 -14.50 2.95 0.29
N LEU A 173 -14.32 2.54 -0.97
CA LEU A 173 -15.09 1.45 -1.58
C LEU A 173 -15.06 0.16 -0.74
N LEU A 174 -13.92 -0.11 -0.10
CA LEU A 174 -13.77 -1.23 0.83
C LEU A 174 -14.62 -1.05 2.09
N GLU A 175 -14.64 0.15 2.67
CA GLU A 175 -15.49 0.44 3.83
C GLU A 175 -16.97 0.33 3.50
N GLN A 176 -17.39 0.84 2.35
CA GLN A 176 -18.78 0.71 1.87
C GLN A 176 -19.16 -0.76 1.67
N ALA A 177 -18.30 -1.55 1.02
CA ALA A 177 -18.54 -2.97 0.80
C ALA A 177 -18.58 -3.77 2.11
N LEU A 178 -17.69 -3.46 3.06
CA LEU A 178 -17.70 -4.06 4.40
C LEU A 178 -18.96 -3.68 5.18
N GLN A 179 -19.39 -2.42 5.11
CA GLN A 179 -20.60 -1.94 5.76
C GLN A 179 -21.84 -2.64 5.20
N ALA A 180 -21.91 -2.86 3.87
CA ALA A 180 -23.00 -3.57 3.22
C ALA A 180 -23.13 -5.04 3.70
N VAL A 181 -22.05 -5.65 4.18
CA VAL A 181 -22.06 -7.00 4.78
C VAL A 181 -22.09 -6.97 6.32
N GLY A 182 -22.44 -5.82 6.91
CA GLY A 182 -22.60 -5.66 8.36
C GLY A 182 -21.28 -5.57 9.14
N VAL A 183 -20.20 -5.13 8.50
CA VAL A 183 -18.88 -4.94 9.14
C VAL A 183 -18.51 -3.46 9.13
N GLN A 184 -18.51 -2.82 10.29
CA GLN A 184 -17.99 -1.46 10.45
C GLN A 184 -16.48 -1.50 10.71
N LEU A 185 -15.68 -0.94 9.80
CA LEU A 185 -14.21 -0.96 9.92
C LEU A 185 -13.70 -0.11 11.10
N SER A 186 -14.43 0.96 11.45
CA SER A 186 -14.16 1.83 12.61
C SER A 186 -14.07 1.08 13.93
N ASP A 187 -14.89 0.04 14.12
CA ASP A 187 -14.95 -0.75 15.36
C ASP A 187 -13.65 -1.54 15.65
N TYR A 188 -12.82 -1.68 14.61
CA TYR A 188 -11.56 -2.42 14.64
C TYR A 188 -10.34 -1.50 14.71
N LYS A 189 -10.50 -0.16 14.70
CA LYS A 189 -9.37 0.77 14.88
C LYS A 189 -8.88 0.69 16.33
N ARG A 190 -7.73 0.04 16.54
CA ARG A 190 -7.15 -0.18 17.87
C ARG A 190 -5.63 0.00 17.83
N PRO A 191 -5.04 0.64 18.85
CA PRO A 191 -3.58 0.67 18.99
C PRO A 191 -3.05 -0.76 19.09
N ARG A 192 -1.87 -0.99 18.50
CA ARG A 192 -1.21 -2.30 18.56
C ARG A 192 -0.77 -2.55 19.99
N SER A 193 -0.95 -3.79 20.47
CA SER A 193 -0.47 -4.21 21.79
C SER A 193 1.06 -4.14 21.86
N ASP A 194 1.59 -3.66 22.98
CA ASP A 194 3.03 -3.62 23.24
C ASP A 194 3.58 -4.98 23.72
N ASP A 195 2.72 -5.90 24.15
CA ASP A 195 3.13 -7.24 24.58
C ASP A 195 3.64 -8.10 23.40
N PRO A 196 4.89 -8.59 23.45
CA PRO A 196 5.45 -9.46 22.41
C PRO A 196 4.64 -10.74 22.16
N GLY A 197 4.04 -11.33 23.21
CA GLY A 197 3.28 -12.57 23.12
C GLY A 197 2.00 -12.39 22.30
N GLU A 198 1.20 -11.38 22.66
CA GLU A 198 0.00 -11.00 21.92
C GLU A 198 0.32 -10.53 20.49
N ARG A 199 1.42 -9.81 20.27
CA ARG A 199 1.88 -9.42 18.92
C ARG A 199 2.16 -10.64 18.03
N GLY A 200 2.83 -11.65 18.57
CA GLY A 200 3.15 -12.89 17.83
C GLY A 200 1.89 -13.63 17.40
N ARG A 201 0.95 -13.83 18.33
CA ARG A 201 -0.35 -14.47 18.06
C ARG A 201 -1.15 -13.70 17.02
N TYR A 202 -1.23 -12.39 17.16
CA TYR A 202 -1.95 -11.52 16.25
C TYR A 202 -1.33 -11.55 14.84
N ALA A 203 0.00 -11.49 14.72
CA ALA A 203 0.68 -11.58 13.44
C ALA A 203 0.45 -12.92 12.73
N ALA A 204 0.42 -14.02 13.47
CA ALA A 204 0.09 -15.35 12.94
C ALA A 204 -1.36 -15.40 12.41
N LEU A 205 -2.33 -14.93 13.19
CA LEU A 205 -3.74 -14.86 12.78
C LEU A 205 -3.94 -14.00 11.54
N ARG A 206 -3.27 -12.84 11.48
CA ARG A 206 -3.28 -11.95 10.32
C ARG A 206 -2.68 -12.60 9.08
N SER A 207 -1.53 -13.27 9.21
CA SER A 207 -0.88 -13.99 8.10
C SER A 207 -1.78 -15.10 7.54
N ILE A 208 -2.41 -15.88 8.42
CA ILE A 208 -3.37 -16.92 8.03
C ILE A 208 -4.59 -16.29 7.33
N ALA A 209 -5.12 -15.19 7.85
CA ALA A 209 -6.26 -14.49 7.26
C ALA A 209 -5.96 -14.00 5.84
N TYR A 210 -4.82 -13.36 5.60
CA TYR A 210 -4.44 -12.93 4.25
C TYR A 210 -4.19 -14.09 3.29
N LYS A 211 -3.57 -15.18 3.76
CA LYS A 211 -3.39 -16.39 2.94
C LYS A 211 -4.72 -17.02 2.54
N ARG A 212 -5.67 -17.10 3.49
CA ARG A 212 -7.02 -17.58 3.21
C ARG A 212 -7.73 -16.67 2.23
N LEU A 213 -7.67 -15.35 2.44
CA LEU A 213 -8.30 -14.39 1.54
C LEU A 213 -7.76 -14.51 0.11
N LYS A 214 -6.44 -14.66 -0.04
CA LYS A 214 -5.82 -14.91 -1.35
C LYS A 214 -6.36 -16.17 -2.01
N HIS A 215 -6.55 -17.26 -1.26
CA HIS A 215 -7.06 -18.52 -1.80
C HIS A 215 -8.53 -18.43 -2.21
N GLU A 216 -9.37 -17.76 -1.43
CA GLU A 216 -10.81 -17.63 -1.67
C GLU A 216 -11.14 -16.65 -2.81
N VAL A 217 -10.23 -15.75 -3.16
CA VAL A 217 -10.41 -14.70 -4.19
C VAL A 217 -9.64 -15.00 -5.49
N GLN A 218 -8.77 -16.01 -5.50
CA GLN A 218 -8.18 -16.52 -6.74
C GLN A 218 -9.25 -17.29 -7.54
N VAL A 219 -9.84 -16.60 -8.52
CA VAL A 219 -10.57 -17.19 -9.65
C VAL A 219 -9.57 -17.54 -10.76
#